data_AF-A0A257TML4-F1
#
_entry.id   AF-A0A257TML4-F1
#
_cell.length_a   1.000
_cell.length_b   1.000
_cell.length_c   1.000
_cell.angle_alpha   90.00
_cell.angle_beta   90.00
_cell.angle_gamma   90.00
#
_symmetry.space_group_name_H-M   'P 1'
#
loop_
_entity.id
_entity.type
_entity.pdbx_description
1 polymer ?
#
loop_
_entity_poly.entity_id
_entity_poly.type
_entity_poly.pdbx_seq_one_letter_code
_entity_poly.pdbx_strand_id
1 'polypeptide(L)'
;MVRGVRELHRLTAAGKADDSPEADAIRDATDAPWQALSEVERQRVRNLSEDLFSLTGPPAAGRPMTDEVRSKLDEFGRARERSDWDAALDLLRRCAAYLAPARLSYLRGVIWQEAGDAETAALFFEHAARLEPDNADNAADARRAPKSWPA
;
A
#
# COMPACT_ATOMS: atom_id res chain seq x y z
N MET A 1 -4.17 15.08 -2.41
CA MET A 1 -4.95 13.89 -1.99
C MET A 1 -4.10 12.75 -1.44
N VAL A 2 -3.21 12.14 -2.22
CA VAL A 2 -2.36 11.01 -1.75
C VAL A 2 -1.61 11.30 -0.44
N ARG A 3 -1.01 12.50 -0.32
CA ARG A 3 -0.35 12.94 0.92
C ARG A 3 -1.28 12.89 2.14
N GLY A 4 -2.51 13.39 2.02
CA GLY A 4 -3.48 13.39 3.11
C GLY A 4 -3.89 11.97 3.54
N VAL A 5 -4.01 11.04 2.59
CA VAL A 5 -4.26 9.62 2.91
C VAL A 5 -3.10 9.02 3.71
N ARG A 6 -1.85 9.29 3.33
CA ARG A 6 -0.68 8.82 4.10
C ARG A 6 -0.61 9.43 5.49
N GLU A 7 -0.89 10.73 5.61
CA GLU A 7 -0.88 11.42 6.90
C GLU A 7 -1.99 10.90 7.83
N LEU A 8 -3.21 10.68 7.31
CA LEU A 8 -4.29 10.04 8.06
C LEU A 8 -3.91 8.61 8.48
N HIS A 9 -3.35 7.82 7.57
CA HIS A 9 -2.87 6.48 7.90
C HIS A 9 -1.84 6.50 9.04
N ARG A 10 -0.91 7.47 9.04
CA ARG A 10 0.08 7.66 10.11
C ARG A 10 -0.58 7.96 11.45
N LEU A 11 -1.60 8.80 11.46
CA LEU A 11 -2.35 9.09 12.68
C LEU A 11 -3.09 7.86 13.18
N THR A 12 -3.68 7.05 12.29
CA THR A 12 -4.32 5.78 12.66
C THR A 12 -3.33 4.81 13.28
N ALA A 13 -2.18 4.60 12.63
CA ALA A 13 -1.14 3.70 13.14
C ALA A 13 -0.61 4.14 14.51
N ALA A 14 -0.63 5.45 14.80
CA ALA A 14 -0.26 6.02 16.09
C ALA A 14 -1.39 6.01 17.14
N GLY A 15 -2.58 5.48 16.81
CA GLY A 15 -3.75 5.48 17.70
C GLY A 15 -4.39 6.86 17.89
N LYS A 16 -4.22 7.78 16.94
CA LYS A 16 -4.65 9.19 17.01
C LYS A 16 -5.71 9.58 15.95
N ALA A 17 -6.26 8.62 15.20
CA ALA A 17 -7.09 8.95 14.03
C ALA A 17 -8.50 9.45 14.34
N ASP A 18 -9.14 8.94 15.40
CA ASP A 18 -10.60 9.06 15.50
C ASP A 18 -11.06 10.38 16.13
N ASP A 19 -10.26 11.02 16.99
CA ASP A 19 -10.63 12.26 17.70
C ASP A 19 -9.45 13.23 17.91
N SER A 20 -8.58 13.39 16.90
CA SER A 20 -7.49 14.38 16.99
C SER A 20 -7.77 15.61 16.13
N PRO A 21 -7.53 16.83 16.65
CA PRO A 21 -7.57 18.06 15.85
C PRO A 21 -6.69 17.99 14.59
N GLU A 22 -5.60 17.23 14.65
CA GLU A 22 -4.72 16.99 13.51
C GLU A 22 -5.38 16.14 12.42
N ALA A 23 -6.13 15.09 12.79
CA ALA A 23 -6.85 14.27 11.81
C ALA A 23 -7.97 15.09 11.14
N ASP A 24 -8.69 15.92 11.91
CA ASP A 24 -9.74 16.79 11.39
C ASP A 24 -9.18 17.85 10.44
N ALA A 25 -8.07 18.49 10.80
CA ALA A 25 -7.40 19.46 9.92
C ALA A 25 -6.97 18.83 8.59
N ILE A 26 -6.51 17.58 8.58
CA ILE A 26 -6.17 16.87 7.34
C ILE A 26 -7.44 16.57 6.54
N ARG A 27 -8.52 16.09 7.19
CA ARG A 27 -9.81 15.82 6.51
C ARG A 27 -10.33 17.09 5.84
N ASP A 28 -10.38 18.20 6.55
CA ASP A 28 -10.80 19.51 6.04
C ASP A 28 -9.94 19.97 4.85
N ALA A 29 -8.60 19.86 4.98
CA ALA A 29 -7.67 20.21 3.91
C ALA A 29 -7.80 19.31 2.67
N THR A 30 -8.36 18.10 2.82
CA THR A 30 -8.54 17.14 1.73
C THR A 30 -9.95 17.15 1.13
N ASP A 31 -10.94 17.80 1.74
CA ASP A 31 -12.32 17.78 1.24
C ASP A 31 -12.46 18.44 -0.14
N ALA A 32 -12.04 19.69 -0.29
CA ALA A 32 -12.14 20.39 -1.58
C ALA A 32 -11.32 19.70 -2.70
N PRO A 33 -10.05 19.28 -2.48
CA PRO A 33 -9.32 18.51 -3.49
C PRO A 33 -9.96 17.15 -3.80
N TRP A 34 -10.65 16.51 -2.86
CA TRP A 34 -11.39 15.27 -3.10
C TRP A 34 -12.57 15.48 -4.04
N GLN A 35 -13.33 16.57 -3.87
CA GLN A 35 -14.44 16.90 -4.77
C GLN A 35 -13.98 17.22 -6.20
N ALA A 36 -12.75 17.68 -6.36
CA ALA A 36 -12.16 17.98 -7.67
C ALA A 36 -11.66 16.75 -8.44
N LEU A 37 -11.56 15.58 -7.81
CA LEU A 37 -11.12 14.35 -8.45
C LEU A 37 -12.19 13.74 -9.35
N SER A 38 -11.76 13.15 -10.46
CA SER A 38 -12.60 12.23 -11.24
C SER A 38 -12.96 10.96 -10.45
N GLU A 39 -13.97 10.21 -10.90
CA GLU A 39 -14.33 8.95 -10.23
C GLU A 39 -13.18 7.94 -10.22
N VAL A 40 -12.39 7.89 -11.29
CA VAL A 40 -11.22 7.01 -11.39
C VAL A 40 -10.17 7.40 -10.35
N GLU A 41 -9.89 8.70 -10.20
CA GLU A 41 -8.93 9.17 -9.20
C GLU A 41 -9.44 8.98 -7.77
N ARG A 42 -10.72 9.20 -7.51
CA ARG A 42 -11.35 8.89 -6.21
C ARG A 42 -11.21 7.41 -5.88
N GLN A 43 -11.43 6.53 -6.86
CA GLN A 43 -11.27 5.10 -6.67
C GLN A 43 -9.82 4.73 -6.38
N ARG A 44 -8.83 5.32 -7.06
CA ARG A 44 -7.41 5.12 -6.76
C ARG A 44 -7.06 5.51 -5.33
N VAL A 45 -7.57 6.65 -4.87
CA VAL A 45 -7.34 7.15 -3.50
C VAL A 45 -7.99 6.23 -2.45
N ARG A 46 -9.21 5.71 -2.70
CA ARG A 46 -9.86 4.70 -1.84
C ARG A 46 -9.03 3.42 -1.77
N ASN A 47 -8.64 2.91 -2.93
CA ASN A 47 -7.84 1.69 -3.07
C ASN A 47 -6.50 1.82 -2.32
N LEU A 48 -5.82 2.96 -2.43
CA LEU A 48 -4.60 3.23 -1.67
C LEU A 48 -4.87 3.24 -0.16
N SER A 49 -5.95 3.88 0.27
CA SER A 49 -6.36 3.89 1.69
C SER A 49 -6.51 2.46 2.21
N GLU A 50 -7.27 1.62 1.51
CA GLU A 50 -7.46 0.20 1.86
C GLU A 50 -6.13 -0.57 1.94
N ASP A 51 -5.23 -0.37 0.96
CA ASP A 51 -3.92 -1.02 0.96
C ASP A 51 -3.07 -0.58 2.16
N LEU A 52 -3.09 0.71 2.52
CA LEU A 52 -2.35 1.22 3.68
C LEU A 52 -2.94 0.70 5.00
N PHE A 53 -4.27 0.69 5.16
CA PHE A 53 -4.90 0.11 6.34
C PHE A 53 -4.56 -1.39 6.53
N SER A 54 -4.27 -2.12 5.45
CA SER A 54 -3.82 -3.51 5.54
C SER A 54 -2.44 -3.68 6.20
N LEU A 55 -1.65 -2.61 6.36
CA LEU A 55 -0.33 -2.61 7.02
C LEU A 55 -0.41 -2.55 8.56
N THR A 56 -1.57 -2.19 9.11
CA THR A 56 -1.79 -2.08 10.55
C THR A 56 -2.59 -3.25 11.13
N GLY A 57 -3.24 -4.04 10.27
CA GLY A 57 -4.01 -5.22 10.68
C GLY A 57 -3.11 -6.43 11.00
N PRO A 58 -3.63 -7.42 11.75
CA PRO A 58 -2.92 -8.68 11.91
C PRO A 58 -2.72 -9.34 10.53
N PRO A 59 -1.56 -9.99 10.29
CA PRO A 59 -1.31 -10.65 9.01
C PRO A 59 -2.36 -11.74 8.76
N ALA A 60 -2.97 -11.73 7.58
CA ALA A 60 -3.94 -12.76 7.22
C ALA A 60 -3.26 -14.13 7.14
N ALA A 61 -3.93 -15.16 7.65
CA ALA A 61 -3.48 -16.54 7.49
C ALA A 61 -3.51 -16.91 5.99
N GLY A 62 -2.37 -17.33 5.46
CA GLY A 62 -2.22 -17.66 4.04
C GLY A 62 -3.08 -18.85 3.64
N ARG A 63 -3.85 -18.69 2.56
CA ARG A 63 -4.56 -19.79 1.89
C ARG A 63 -3.61 -20.54 0.95
N PRO A 64 -3.84 -21.84 0.71
CA PRO A 64 -3.06 -22.61 -0.25
C PRO A 64 -3.21 -22.03 -1.66
N MET A 65 -2.10 -21.97 -2.39
CA MET A 65 -2.04 -21.46 -3.76
C MET A 65 -2.82 -22.36 -4.73
N THR A 66 -3.74 -21.77 -5.50
CA THR A 66 -4.53 -22.46 -6.53
C THR A 66 -4.04 -22.14 -7.94
N ASP A 67 -4.45 -22.92 -8.95
CA ASP A 67 -4.16 -22.61 -10.36
C ASP A 67 -4.74 -21.26 -10.81
N GLU A 68 -5.95 -20.95 -10.35
CA GLU A 68 -6.59 -19.66 -10.64
C GLU A 68 -5.77 -18.48 -10.12
N VAL A 69 -5.24 -18.59 -8.90
CA VAL A 69 -4.40 -17.54 -8.30
C VAL A 69 -3.05 -17.45 -9.01
N ARG A 70 -2.45 -18.59 -9.40
CA ARG A 70 -1.23 -18.57 -10.24
C ARG A 70 -1.46 -17.81 -11.54
N SER A 71 -2.56 -18.07 -12.23
CA SER A 71 -2.90 -17.37 -13.47
C SER A 71 -3.06 -15.85 -13.26
N LYS A 72 -3.67 -15.43 -12.14
CA LYS A 72 -3.76 -14.01 -11.77
C LYS A 72 -2.41 -13.38 -11.45
N LEU A 73 -1.47 -14.14 -10.86
CA LEU A 73 -0.11 -13.66 -10.64
C LEU A 73 0.67 -13.49 -11.95
N ASP A 74 0.43 -14.35 -12.94
CA ASP A 74 0.98 -14.17 -14.29
C ASP A 74 0.38 -12.95 -14.98
N GLU A 75 -0.93 -12.71 -14.82
CA GLU A 75 -1.59 -11.47 -15.28
C GLU A 75 -1.01 -10.23 -14.61
N PHE A 76 -0.69 -10.32 -13.31
CA PHE A 76 -0.05 -9.24 -12.56
C PHE A 76 1.30 -8.89 -13.17
N GLY A 77 2.13 -9.90 -13.48
CA GLY A 77 3.41 -9.70 -14.16
C GLY A 77 3.24 -8.95 -15.48
N ARG A 78 2.29 -9.38 -16.32
CA ARG A 78 1.99 -8.72 -17.60
C ARG A 78 1.45 -7.30 -17.44
N ALA A 79 0.63 -7.04 -16.41
CA ALA A 79 0.12 -5.70 -16.14
C ALA A 79 1.27 -4.75 -15.75
N ARG A 80 2.15 -5.21 -14.85
CA ARG A 80 3.36 -4.49 -14.45
C ARG A 80 4.27 -4.19 -15.64
N GLU A 81 4.52 -5.16 -16.51
CA GLU A 81 5.35 -4.98 -17.73
C GLU A 81 4.81 -3.91 -18.69
N ARG A 82 3.48 -3.71 -18.71
CA ARG A 82 2.82 -2.67 -19.52
C ARG A 82 2.67 -1.33 -18.78
N SER A 83 3.23 -1.20 -17.58
CA SER A 83 3.03 -0.04 -16.70
C SER A 83 1.56 0.22 -16.33
N ASP A 84 0.74 -0.82 -16.34
CA ASP A 84 -0.67 -0.76 -15.93
C ASP A 84 -0.78 -0.97 -14.42
N TRP A 85 -0.39 0.07 -13.68
CA TRP A 85 -0.23 0.02 -12.23
C TRP A 85 -1.54 -0.24 -11.47
N ASP A 86 -2.66 0.31 -11.96
CA ASP A 86 -3.97 0.08 -11.34
C ASP A 86 -4.38 -1.38 -11.47
N ALA A 87 -4.23 -1.97 -12.66
CA ALA A 87 -4.54 -3.38 -12.88
C ALA A 87 -3.61 -4.29 -12.07
N ALA A 88 -2.31 -3.97 -12.02
CA ALA A 88 -1.34 -4.72 -11.22
C ALA A 88 -1.73 -4.71 -9.73
N LEU A 89 -2.07 -3.54 -9.16
CA LEU A 89 -2.50 -3.44 -7.76
C LEU A 89 -3.84 -4.17 -7.52
N ASP A 90 -4.80 -4.08 -8.43
CA ASP A 90 -6.08 -4.80 -8.31
C ASP A 90 -5.89 -6.32 -8.28
N LEU A 91 -5.00 -6.86 -9.13
CA LEU A 91 -4.65 -8.27 -9.14
C LEU A 91 -3.99 -8.69 -7.82
N LEU A 92 -3.11 -7.87 -7.25
CA LEU A 92 -2.53 -8.13 -5.93
C LEU A 92 -3.58 -8.15 -4.82
N ARG A 93 -4.58 -7.24 -4.85
CA ARG A 93 -5.70 -7.25 -3.88
C ARG A 93 -6.50 -8.54 -3.96
N ARG A 94 -6.80 -9.02 -5.18
CA ARG A 94 -7.51 -10.29 -5.40
C ARG A 94 -6.71 -11.51 -4.94
N CYS A 95 -5.39 -11.43 -4.98
CA CYS A 95 -4.49 -12.49 -4.54
C CYS A 95 -4.07 -12.38 -3.06
N ALA A 96 -4.48 -11.34 -2.34
CA ALA A 96 -3.94 -11.00 -1.02
C ALA A 96 -4.03 -12.16 -0.01
N ALA A 97 -5.15 -12.90 0.00
CA ALA A 97 -5.36 -14.02 0.91
C ALA A 97 -4.46 -15.25 0.63
N TYR A 98 -3.73 -15.27 -0.50
CA TYR A 98 -2.91 -16.39 -0.96
C TYR A 98 -1.41 -16.05 -0.96
N LEU A 99 -1.05 -14.80 -0.66
CA LEU A 99 0.32 -14.34 -0.61
C LEU A 99 0.75 -14.20 0.84
N ALA A 100 2.02 -14.53 1.12
CA ALA A 100 2.63 -14.19 2.38
C ALA A 100 2.54 -12.66 2.59
N PRO A 101 2.14 -12.17 3.77
CA PRO A 101 1.94 -10.74 4.01
C PRO A 101 3.19 -9.89 3.67
N ALA A 102 4.39 -10.37 4.00
CA ALA A 102 5.64 -9.70 3.64
C ALA A 102 5.80 -9.56 2.12
N ARG A 103 5.54 -10.64 1.37
CA ARG A 103 5.60 -10.66 -0.09
C ARG A 103 4.56 -9.74 -0.74
N LEU A 104 3.33 -9.72 -0.22
CA LEU A 104 2.29 -8.82 -0.73
C LEU A 104 2.69 -7.36 -0.55
N SER A 105 3.20 -7.00 0.63
CA SER A 105 3.71 -5.65 0.89
C SER A 105 4.86 -5.32 -0.03
N TYR A 106 5.85 -6.19 -0.17
CA TYR A 106 6.96 -5.97 -1.10
C TYR A 106 6.49 -5.71 -2.53
N LEU A 107 5.59 -6.55 -3.07
CA LEU A 107 5.07 -6.39 -4.43
C LEU A 107 4.29 -5.08 -4.61
N ARG A 108 3.49 -4.66 -3.63
CA ARG A 108 2.84 -3.34 -3.66
C ARG A 108 3.85 -2.20 -3.65
N GLY A 109 4.90 -2.31 -2.83
CA GLY A 109 6.00 -1.34 -2.78
C GLY A 109 6.67 -1.18 -4.14
N VAL A 110 6.97 -2.29 -4.82
CA VAL A 110 7.54 -2.29 -6.19
C VAL A 110 6.65 -1.53 -7.16
N ILE A 111 5.33 -1.79 -7.17
CA ILE A 111 4.42 -1.11 -8.10
C ILE A 111 4.37 0.40 -7.83
N TRP A 112 4.29 0.82 -6.57
CA TRP A 112 4.30 2.25 -6.23
C TRP A 112 5.63 2.93 -6.58
N GLN A 113 6.75 2.23 -6.41
CA GLN A 113 8.07 2.73 -6.79
C GLN A 113 8.17 2.93 -8.31
N GLU A 114 7.70 1.96 -9.10
CA GLU A 114 7.69 2.03 -10.57
C GLU A 114 6.70 3.07 -11.10
N ALA A 115 5.59 3.28 -10.39
CA ALA A 115 4.63 4.36 -10.66
C ALA A 115 5.16 5.76 -10.27
N GLY A 116 6.33 5.85 -9.63
CA GLY A 116 6.98 7.11 -9.25
C GLY A 116 6.58 7.67 -7.90
N ASP A 117 5.82 6.93 -7.08
CA ASP A 117 5.44 7.35 -5.72
C ASP A 117 6.30 6.64 -4.66
N ALA A 118 7.57 7.09 -4.57
CA ALA A 118 8.56 6.52 -3.66
C ALA A 118 8.16 6.62 -2.17
N GLU A 119 7.41 7.66 -1.79
CA GLU A 119 6.92 7.83 -0.42
C GLU A 119 5.88 6.77 -0.05
N THR A 120 4.98 6.42 -0.97
CA THR A 120 4.02 5.32 -0.74
C THR A 120 4.73 3.97 -0.79
N ALA A 121 5.68 3.79 -1.72
CA ALA A 121 6.46 2.57 -1.83
C ALA A 121 7.22 2.22 -0.54
N ALA A 122 7.85 3.24 0.08
CA ALA A 122 8.56 3.13 1.34
C ALA A 122 7.72 2.46 2.45
N LEU A 123 6.47 2.89 2.62
CA LEU A 123 5.58 2.34 3.66
C LEU A 123 5.37 0.82 3.50
N PHE A 124 5.24 0.37 2.25
CA PHE A 124 5.07 -1.04 1.95
C PHE A 124 6.38 -1.84 2.13
N PHE A 125 7.53 -1.28 1.75
CA PHE A 125 8.82 -1.93 1.97
C PHE A 125 9.19 -2.04 3.45
N GLU A 126 8.95 -0.99 4.23
CA GLU A 126 9.14 -1.00 5.68
C GLU A 126 8.27 -2.08 6.34
N HIS A 127 7.01 -2.20 5.92
CA HIS A 127 6.14 -3.26 6.40
C HIS A 127 6.67 -4.66 6.05
N ALA A 128 7.13 -4.87 4.81
CA ALA A 128 7.71 -6.15 4.38
C ALA A 128 8.96 -6.51 5.21
N ALA A 129 9.86 -5.55 5.43
CA ALA A 129 11.08 -5.73 6.23
C ALA A 129 10.78 -6.02 7.71
N ARG A 130 9.73 -5.41 8.28
CA ARG A 130 9.30 -5.71 9.65
C ARG A 130 8.77 -7.13 9.82
N LEU A 131 8.06 -7.65 8.80
CA LEU A 131 7.50 -9.00 8.83
C LEU A 131 8.56 -10.09 8.60
N GLU A 132 9.55 -9.82 7.75
CA GLU A 132 10.66 -10.74 7.46
C GLU A 132 12.01 -10.00 7.53
N PRO A 133 12.56 -9.77 8.74
CA PRO A 133 13.79 -8.99 8.94
C PRO A 133 15.04 -9.60 8.29
N ASP A 134 15.07 -10.93 8.15
CA ASP A 134 16.20 -11.68 7.58
C ASP A 134 16.18 -11.70 6.04
N ASN A 135 15.13 -11.17 5.40
CA ASN A 135 15.01 -11.12 3.96
C ASN A 135 15.76 -9.89 3.40
N ALA A 136 16.92 -10.14 2.78
CA ALA A 136 17.85 -9.10 2.34
C ALA A 136 17.26 -8.14 1.29
N ASP A 137 16.36 -8.62 0.43
CA ASP A 137 15.72 -7.81 -0.61
C ASP A 137 14.81 -6.76 0.03
N ASN A 138 13.98 -7.15 1.01
CA ASN A 138 13.13 -6.25 1.77
C ASN A 138 13.96 -5.19 2.52
N ALA A 139 15.07 -5.60 3.13
CA ALA A 139 15.94 -4.72 3.90
C ALA A 139 16.71 -3.70 3.03
N ALA A 140 17.11 -4.09 1.81
CA ALA A 140 17.80 -3.19 0.87
C ALA A 140 16.89 -2.06 0.40
N ASP A 141 15.63 -2.38 0.05
CA ASP A 141 14.68 -1.39 -0.47
C ASP A 141 14.10 -0.50 0.64
N ALA A 142 13.85 -1.03 1.84
CA ALA A 142 13.44 -0.23 2.98
C ALA A 142 14.49 0.83 3.39
N ARG A 143 15.79 0.55 3.24
CA ARG A 143 16.87 1.51 3.56
C ARG A 143 16.94 2.72 2.63
N ARG A 144 16.27 2.67 1.48
CA ARG A 144 16.18 3.77 0.51
C ARG A 144 14.99 4.71 0.78
N ALA A 145 14.12 4.37 1.73
CA ALA A 145 13.00 5.18 2.15
C ALA A 145 13.43 6.45 2.93
N PRO A 146 12.71 7.57 2.80
CA PRO A 146 12.94 8.75 3.64
C PRO A 146 12.68 8.41 5.13
N LYS A 147 13.64 8.73 6.00
CA LYS A 147 13.59 8.50 7.44
C LYS A 147 12.48 9.33 8.12
N SER A 148 11.22 8.89 8.06
CA SER A 148 10.14 9.48 8.85
C SER A 148 8.94 8.54 8.99
N TRP A 149 9.12 7.42 9.70
CA TRP A 149 8.01 6.67 10.29
C TRP A 149 8.37 6.26 11.73
N PRO A 150 7.47 6.44 12.72
CA PRO A 150 7.74 5.99 14.09
C PRO A 150 7.70 4.46 14.18
N ALA A 151 8.65 3.91 14.95
CA ALA A 151 8.78 2.49 15.27
C ALA A 151 7.61 1.97 16.12
#